data_AF-A0AAJ0WG91-F1
#
_entry.id   AF-A0AAJ0WG91-F1
#
_cell.length_a   1.000
_cell.length_b   1.000
_cell.length_c   1.000
_cell.angle_alpha   90.00
_cell.angle_beta   90.00
_cell.angle_gamma   90.00
#
_symmetry.space_group_name_H-M   'P 1'
#
loop_
_entity.id
_entity.type
_entity.pdbx_description
1 polymer ?
#
loop_
_entity_poly.entity_id
_entity_poly.type
_entity_poly.pdbx_seq_one_letter_code
_entity_poly.pdbx_strand_id
1 'polypeptide(L)'
;MQPSDFLTLIGLALAIWSFIPQKERNFILLFFSKLEMTALVFSLFFMLYLMSFDWLEENWFNGLNSFRIEKGIPASIWAYILSLVVIAYPIIKVSFSYFSSGKSKKLITLYNSLLKENEIELLVGYINKYHLVDIQTYLTGLSNLTKEEDNLLAFRLRSKSDKEFEKLIKPKRTKFGAMVYGHIIQNEIFVKTVASKYPVLFATVFKGMIKDRAANPDLVKLYIEIIFESKNQSLVDELKIMNDSSSSILERDKSVDLPILTGLLVNTKVAVKNSVWYPVGEGAIKSLKYDVTQKEFLEKEYDFQLITELWNHKIWIATVYFNYMVRESIFRNSNWHMWLFYFRNMTDLLIKNIPLENNYKRDSEHPSFAHYIIYEQFDIMLGWLELAKEEQTENRVIDTIRCLGSCIHYLCQAEERKLAAGFKKSRLERIISLHCDYASYPDNPACVLIREWLGQLLRNPKGVDAPTDPVTGEYVALLAEAWREFDKVPYTYHGQEFILEEFVTSILDPLGIAV
;
A
#
# COMPACT_ATOMS: atom_id res chain seq x y z
N MET A 1 -58.80 -14.56 6.41
CA MET A 1 -58.27 -13.18 6.42
C MET A 1 -59.33 -12.31 5.79
N GLN A 2 -59.88 -11.34 6.53
CA GLN A 2 -60.84 -10.40 5.95
C GLN A 2 -60.09 -9.44 4.99
N PRO A 3 -60.72 -8.88 3.95
CA PRO A 3 -60.12 -7.85 3.10
C PRO A 3 -59.49 -6.69 3.89
N SER A 4 -60.08 -6.34 5.04
CA SER A 4 -59.56 -5.33 5.97
C SER A 4 -58.17 -5.67 6.53
N ASP A 5 -57.93 -6.93 6.89
CA ASP A 5 -56.66 -7.35 7.49
C ASP A 5 -55.53 -7.28 6.46
N PHE A 6 -55.83 -7.62 5.20
CA PHE A 6 -54.87 -7.57 4.10
C PHE A 6 -54.52 -6.14 3.72
N LEU A 7 -55.52 -5.26 3.66
CA LEU A 7 -55.30 -3.83 3.46
C LEU A 7 -54.46 -3.22 4.59
N THR A 8 -54.67 -3.68 5.83
CA THR A 8 -53.86 -3.25 6.99
C THR A 8 -52.40 -3.67 6.85
N LEU A 9 -52.16 -4.90 6.40
CA LEU A 9 -50.82 -5.46 6.22
C LEU A 9 -50.05 -4.79 5.07
N ILE A 10 -50.73 -4.52 3.95
CA ILE A 10 -50.18 -3.69 2.86
C ILE A 10 -49.89 -2.26 3.36
N GLY A 11 -50.82 -1.68 4.12
CA GLY A 11 -50.65 -0.34 4.69
C GLY A 11 -49.41 -0.24 5.57
N LEU A 12 -49.17 -1.24 6.43
CA LEU A 12 -47.98 -1.33 7.26
C LEU A 12 -46.71 -1.47 6.40
N ALA A 13 -46.72 -2.33 5.38
CA ALA A 13 -45.58 -2.51 4.48
C ALA A 13 -45.23 -1.23 3.71
N LEU A 14 -46.24 -0.50 3.21
CA LEU A 14 -46.07 0.79 2.56
C LEU A 14 -45.58 1.86 3.54
N ALA A 15 -46.06 1.85 4.78
CA ALA A 15 -45.59 2.75 5.83
C ALA A 15 -44.10 2.51 6.11
N ILE A 16 -43.69 1.27 6.33
CA ILE A 16 -42.26 0.90 6.50
C ILE A 16 -41.45 1.35 5.29
N TRP A 17 -41.92 1.08 4.07
CA TRP A 17 -41.26 1.53 2.84
C TRP A 17 -41.20 3.07 2.70
N SER A 18 -42.15 3.81 3.29
CA SER A 18 -42.14 5.27 3.28
C SER A 18 -41.12 5.86 4.27
N PHE A 19 -40.83 5.17 5.38
CA PHE A 19 -39.84 5.56 6.38
C PHE A 19 -38.39 5.36 5.91
N ILE A 20 -38.14 4.42 4.99
CA ILE A 20 -36.79 4.19 4.46
C ILE A 20 -36.35 5.40 3.61
N PRO A 21 -35.15 5.97 3.83
CA PRO A 21 -34.62 7.08 3.04
C PRO A 21 -34.63 6.79 1.53
N GLN A 22 -34.90 7.82 0.72
CA GLN A 22 -35.04 7.65 -0.73
C GLN A 22 -33.85 6.96 -1.39
N LYS A 23 -32.64 7.22 -0.91
CA LYS A 23 -31.39 6.64 -1.43
C LYS A 23 -31.25 5.16 -1.12
N GLU A 24 -31.59 4.75 0.10
CA GLU A 24 -31.65 3.35 0.48
C GLU A 24 -32.74 2.59 -0.29
N ARG A 25 -33.89 3.21 -0.53
CA ARG A 25 -34.93 2.64 -1.41
C ARG A 25 -34.40 2.43 -2.82
N ASN A 26 -33.73 3.45 -3.38
CA ASN A 26 -33.11 3.35 -4.71
C ASN A 26 -32.06 2.23 -4.77
N PHE A 27 -31.29 2.04 -3.70
CA PHE A 27 -30.33 0.95 -3.56
C PHE A 27 -31.02 -0.42 -3.51
N ILE A 28 -32.06 -0.59 -2.69
CA ILE A 28 -32.85 -1.83 -2.58
C ILE A 28 -33.45 -2.22 -3.93
N LEU A 29 -33.95 -1.24 -4.71
CA LEU A 29 -34.51 -1.46 -6.05
C LEU A 29 -33.48 -1.98 -7.08
N LEU A 30 -32.18 -1.94 -6.78
CA LEU A 30 -31.14 -2.53 -7.63
C LEU A 30 -31.11 -4.07 -7.55
N PHE A 31 -31.63 -4.68 -6.49
CA PHE A 31 -31.72 -6.14 -6.35
C PHE A 31 -32.79 -6.75 -7.26
N PHE A 32 -33.83 -6.00 -7.59
CA PHE A 32 -34.98 -6.48 -8.35
C PHE A 32 -34.86 -6.15 -9.84
N SER A 33 -35.09 -7.16 -10.69
CA SER A 33 -35.28 -6.98 -12.13
C SER A 33 -36.65 -6.35 -12.43
N LYS A 34 -36.84 -5.85 -13.65
CA LYS A 34 -38.15 -5.32 -14.07
C LYS A 34 -39.23 -6.40 -14.03
N LEU A 35 -38.92 -7.63 -14.48
CA LEU A 35 -39.85 -8.74 -14.48
C LEU A 35 -40.30 -9.13 -13.07
N GLU A 36 -39.38 -9.16 -12.11
CA GLU A 36 -39.71 -9.50 -10.72
C GLU A 36 -40.55 -8.41 -10.05
N MET A 37 -40.28 -7.13 -10.34
CA MET A 37 -41.15 -6.04 -9.89
C MET A 37 -42.56 -6.16 -10.50
N THR A 38 -42.67 -6.47 -11.79
CA THR A 38 -43.96 -6.71 -12.44
C THR A 38 -44.67 -7.92 -11.83
N ALA A 39 -43.95 -9.00 -11.53
CA ALA A 39 -44.50 -10.19 -10.89
C ALA A 39 -45.00 -9.90 -9.47
N LEU A 40 -44.29 -9.09 -8.68
CA LEU A 40 -44.73 -8.66 -7.34
C LEU A 40 -45.99 -7.78 -7.40
N VAL A 41 -46.08 -6.91 -8.40
CA VAL A 41 -47.30 -6.10 -8.62
C VAL A 41 -48.46 -6.98 -9.06
N PHE A 42 -48.21 -7.90 -10.00
CA PHE A 42 -49.24 -8.84 -10.46
C PHE A 42 -49.70 -9.78 -9.34
N SER A 43 -48.80 -10.24 -8.47
CA SER A 43 -49.16 -11.07 -7.32
C SER A 43 -50.05 -10.32 -6.32
N LEU A 44 -49.89 -9.00 -6.17
CA LEU A 44 -50.81 -8.17 -5.37
C LEU A 44 -52.23 -8.18 -5.96
N PHE A 45 -52.38 -7.99 -7.28
CA PHE A 45 -53.69 -8.07 -7.93
C PHE A 45 -54.28 -9.48 -7.88
N PHE A 46 -53.44 -10.51 -8.02
CA PHE A 46 -53.86 -11.90 -7.93
C PHE A 46 -54.33 -12.26 -6.52
N MET A 47 -53.67 -11.74 -5.47
CA MET A 47 -54.14 -11.90 -4.08
C MET A 47 -55.50 -11.24 -3.86
N LEU A 48 -55.71 -10.03 -4.39
CA LEU A 48 -57.03 -9.36 -4.33
C LEU A 48 -58.10 -10.19 -5.03
N TYR A 49 -57.80 -10.74 -6.21
CA TYR A 49 -58.70 -11.65 -6.91
C TYR A 49 -59.04 -12.89 -6.06
N LEU A 50 -58.05 -13.54 -5.45
CA LEU A 50 -58.27 -14.72 -4.58
C LEU A 50 -59.11 -14.39 -3.35
N MET A 51 -58.95 -13.20 -2.76
CA MET A 51 -59.75 -12.77 -1.61
C MET A 51 -61.20 -12.44 -1.98
N SER A 52 -61.46 -12.03 -3.23
CA SER A 52 -62.79 -11.73 -3.75
C SER A 52 -63.40 -12.87 -4.55
N PHE A 53 -62.73 -14.04 -4.64
CA PHE A 53 -63.13 -15.15 -5.51
C PHE A 53 -64.54 -15.67 -5.20
N ASP A 54 -64.81 -15.97 -3.93
CA ASP A 54 -66.11 -16.50 -3.51
C ASP A 54 -67.25 -15.51 -3.82
N TRP A 55 -67.01 -14.22 -3.60
CA TRP A 55 -67.98 -13.16 -3.92
C TRP A 55 -68.18 -12.98 -5.43
N LEU A 56 -67.12 -13.08 -6.24
CA LEU A 56 -67.17 -12.96 -7.70
C LEU A 56 -67.88 -14.15 -8.36
N GLU A 57 -67.67 -15.36 -7.82
CA GLU A 57 -68.38 -16.57 -8.23
C GLU A 57 -69.89 -16.43 -7.98
N GLU A 58 -70.29 -15.92 -6.82
CA GLU A 58 -71.71 -15.78 -6.44
C GLU A 58 -72.44 -14.65 -7.18
N ASN A 59 -71.76 -13.53 -7.48
CA ASN A 59 -72.45 -12.31 -7.94
C ASN A 59 -72.23 -11.94 -9.41
N TRP A 60 -71.13 -12.37 -10.04
CA TRP A 60 -70.74 -11.82 -11.34
C TRP A 60 -70.51 -12.88 -12.41
N PHE A 61 -69.79 -13.96 -12.11
CA PHE A 61 -69.36 -14.94 -13.12
C PHE A 61 -69.57 -16.39 -12.66
N ASN A 62 -70.75 -16.95 -12.92
CA ASN A 62 -71.08 -18.36 -12.64
C ASN A 62 -70.13 -19.38 -13.33
N GLY A 63 -69.43 -18.98 -14.40
CA GLY A 63 -68.42 -19.81 -15.08
C GLY A 63 -67.11 -20.01 -14.30
N LEU A 64 -66.92 -19.31 -13.18
CA LEU A 64 -65.76 -19.49 -12.29
C LEU A 64 -65.78 -20.82 -11.53
N ASN A 65 -66.93 -21.49 -11.44
CA ASN A 65 -67.08 -22.83 -10.85
C ASN A 65 -66.12 -23.86 -11.48
N SER A 66 -65.76 -23.71 -12.76
CA SER A 66 -64.80 -24.62 -13.43
C SER A 66 -63.38 -24.56 -12.85
N PHE A 67 -63.04 -23.51 -12.11
CA PHE A 67 -61.75 -23.35 -11.43
C PHE A 67 -61.80 -23.81 -9.96
N ARG A 68 -62.98 -24.23 -9.47
CA ARG A 68 -63.17 -24.70 -8.11
C ARG A 68 -62.83 -26.18 -7.99
N ILE A 69 -61.99 -26.52 -7.02
CA ILE A 69 -61.59 -27.90 -6.72
C ILE A 69 -62.31 -28.31 -5.43
N GLU A 70 -63.25 -29.27 -5.52
CA GLU A 70 -64.15 -29.65 -4.40
C GLU A 70 -63.44 -30.11 -3.11
N LYS A 71 -62.19 -30.59 -3.21
CA LYS A 71 -61.34 -30.97 -2.05
C LYS A 71 -60.08 -30.11 -1.92
N GLY A 72 -60.08 -28.94 -2.53
CA GLY A 72 -58.95 -28.02 -2.54
C GLY A 72 -58.88 -27.13 -1.29
N ILE A 73 -57.74 -26.47 -1.12
CA ILE A 73 -57.57 -25.41 -0.12
C ILE A 73 -58.39 -24.17 -0.54
N PRO A 74 -59.15 -23.53 0.36
CA PRO A 74 -59.90 -22.31 0.07
C PRO A 74 -59.04 -21.18 -0.53
N ALA A 75 -59.62 -20.40 -1.45
CA ALA A 75 -58.94 -19.28 -2.11
C ALA A 75 -58.38 -18.24 -1.11
N SER A 76 -59.08 -18.01 -0.01
CA SER A 76 -58.65 -17.11 1.07
C SER A 76 -57.40 -17.59 1.82
N ILE A 77 -57.20 -18.89 1.96
CA ILE A 77 -55.98 -19.47 2.56
C ILE A 77 -54.82 -19.37 1.57
N TRP A 78 -55.07 -19.59 0.27
CA TRP A 78 -54.07 -19.36 -0.77
C TRP A 78 -53.61 -17.90 -0.83
N ALA A 79 -54.53 -16.94 -0.72
CA ALA A 79 -54.19 -15.52 -0.64
C ALA A 79 -53.28 -15.22 0.56
N TYR A 80 -53.53 -15.84 1.71
CA TYR A 80 -52.69 -15.71 2.90
C TYR A 80 -51.28 -16.27 2.70
N ILE A 81 -51.15 -17.51 2.20
CA ILE A 81 -49.84 -18.12 1.93
C ILE A 81 -49.06 -17.27 0.92
N LEU A 82 -49.72 -16.81 -0.14
CA LEU A 82 -49.11 -15.95 -1.16
C LEU A 82 -48.66 -14.61 -0.56
N SER A 83 -49.43 -14.03 0.37
CA SER A 83 -49.06 -12.78 1.05
C SER A 83 -47.77 -12.93 1.85
N LEU A 84 -47.62 -14.03 2.61
CA LEU A 84 -46.39 -14.31 3.35
C LEU A 84 -45.19 -14.45 2.41
N VAL A 85 -45.36 -15.14 1.28
CA VAL A 85 -44.31 -15.29 0.27
C VAL A 85 -43.95 -13.93 -0.35
N VAL A 86 -44.92 -13.11 -0.70
CA VAL A 86 -44.70 -11.78 -1.31
C VAL A 86 -43.98 -10.82 -0.35
N ILE A 87 -44.20 -10.94 0.96
CA ILE A 87 -43.54 -10.12 1.98
C ILE A 87 -42.14 -10.66 2.32
N ALA A 88 -42.00 -11.98 2.47
CA ALA A 88 -40.73 -12.60 2.81
C ALA A 88 -39.72 -12.55 1.65
N TYR A 89 -40.18 -12.68 0.40
CA TYR A 89 -39.32 -12.74 -0.78
C TYR A 89 -38.40 -11.53 -0.95
N PRO A 90 -38.87 -10.26 -0.87
CA PRO A 90 -38.00 -9.09 -0.92
C PRO A 90 -36.92 -9.07 0.15
N ILE A 91 -37.27 -9.46 1.39
CA ILE A 91 -36.36 -9.48 2.54
C ILE A 91 -35.26 -10.53 2.29
N ILE A 92 -35.66 -11.76 1.97
CA ILE A 92 -34.72 -12.86 1.67
C ILE A 92 -33.81 -12.45 0.51
N LYS A 93 -34.35 -11.81 -0.52
CA LYS A 93 -33.58 -11.43 -1.69
C LYS A 93 -32.55 -10.34 -1.41
N VAL A 94 -32.91 -9.30 -0.67
CA VAL A 94 -31.95 -8.23 -0.32
C VAL A 94 -30.86 -8.77 0.62
N SER A 95 -31.22 -9.71 1.50
CA SER A 95 -30.28 -10.30 2.46
C SER A 95 -29.33 -11.33 1.83
N PHE A 96 -29.81 -12.16 0.89
CA PHE A 96 -29.05 -13.31 0.39
C PHE A 96 -28.75 -13.30 -1.12
N SER A 97 -29.29 -12.35 -1.88
CA SER A 97 -29.06 -12.25 -3.33
C SER A 97 -28.12 -11.09 -3.71
N TYR A 98 -27.93 -10.89 -5.01
CA TYR A 98 -27.05 -9.86 -5.57
C TYR A 98 -27.76 -9.03 -6.65
N PHE A 99 -27.34 -7.77 -6.83
CA PHE A 99 -27.92 -6.77 -7.74
C PHE A 99 -28.29 -7.32 -9.11
N SER A 100 -29.45 -7.02 -9.67
CA SER A 100 -29.87 -7.53 -11.00
C SER A 100 -28.92 -7.10 -12.14
N SER A 101 -28.62 -7.99 -13.10
CA SER A 101 -27.59 -7.78 -14.14
C SER A 101 -27.80 -6.53 -15.00
N GLY A 102 -29.05 -6.11 -15.21
CA GLY A 102 -29.40 -4.91 -15.98
C GLY A 102 -29.30 -3.60 -15.19
N LYS A 103 -28.94 -3.64 -13.90
CA LYS A 103 -28.94 -2.47 -13.01
C LYS A 103 -27.56 -1.85 -12.80
N SER A 104 -26.51 -2.35 -13.47
CA SER A 104 -25.14 -1.84 -13.26
C SER A 104 -24.98 -0.35 -13.54
N LYS A 105 -25.54 0.16 -14.65
CA LYS A 105 -25.53 1.60 -14.94
C LYS A 105 -26.25 2.44 -13.87
N LYS A 106 -27.36 1.92 -13.35
CA LYS A 106 -28.13 2.59 -12.28
C LYS A 106 -27.35 2.59 -10.95
N LEU A 107 -26.62 1.51 -10.64
CA LEU A 107 -25.74 1.45 -9.47
C LEU A 107 -24.66 2.54 -9.55
N ILE A 108 -23.95 2.64 -10.68
CA ILE A 108 -22.92 3.69 -10.85
C ILE A 108 -23.52 5.09 -10.78
N THR A 109 -24.72 5.30 -11.33
CA THR A 109 -25.43 6.58 -11.23
C THR A 109 -25.73 6.94 -9.77
N LEU A 110 -26.20 5.96 -8.99
CA LEU A 110 -26.46 6.13 -7.55
C LEU A 110 -25.16 6.43 -6.79
N TYR A 111 -24.08 5.68 -7.03
CA TYR A 111 -22.81 5.92 -6.33
C TYR A 111 -22.21 7.29 -6.67
N ASN A 112 -22.34 7.74 -7.93
CA ASN A 112 -21.95 9.09 -8.31
C ASN A 112 -22.83 10.17 -7.67
N SER A 113 -24.13 9.92 -7.43
CA SER A 113 -24.96 10.88 -6.69
C SER A 113 -24.54 10.94 -5.22
N LEU A 114 -24.27 9.80 -4.59
CA LEU A 114 -23.74 9.74 -3.22
C LEU A 114 -22.41 10.50 -3.08
N LEU A 115 -21.52 10.36 -4.06
CA LEU A 115 -20.26 11.10 -4.08
C LEU A 115 -20.47 12.61 -4.20
N LYS A 116 -21.36 13.05 -5.10
CA LYS A 116 -21.68 14.48 -5.30
C LYS A 116 -22.36 15.12 -4.08
N GLU A 117 -23.18 14.34 -3.39
CA GLU A 117 -23.93 14.77 -2.20
C GLU A 117 -23.13 14.58 -0.90
N ASN A 118 -21.85 14.17 -1.00
CA ASN A 118 -20.93 13.96 0.11
C ASN A 118 -21.37 12.90 1.14
N GLU A 119 -22.17 11.91 0.72
CA GLU A 119 -22.57 10.77 1.55
C GLU A 119 -21.56 9.62 1.46
N ILE A 120 -20.32 9.95 1.84
CA ILE A 120 -19.17 9.07 1.69
C ILE A 120 -19.29 7.82 2.56
N GLU A 121 -19.77 7.95 3.79
CA GLU A 121 -19.87 6.81 4.72
C GLU A 121 -20.81 5.73 4.18
N LEU A 122 -21.96 6.14 3.63
CA LEU A 122 -22.92 5.23 3.03
C LEU A 122 -22.33 4.53 1.79
N LEU A 123 -21.65 5.30 0.93
CA LEU A 123 -20.99 4.78 -0.27
C LEU A 123 -19.89 3.76 0.09
N VAL A 124 -19.02 4.09 1.04
CA VAL A 124 -17.97 3.19 1.53
C VAL A 124 -18.57 1.94 2.16
N GLY A 125 -19.63 2.09 2.96
CA GLY A 125 -20.37 0.96 3.53
C GLY A 125 -20.89 0.00 2.47
N TYR A 126 -21.47 0.52 1.38
CA TYR A 126 -21.93 -0.30 0.26
C TYR A 126 -20.77 -0.97 -0.50
N ILE A 127 -19.66 -0.26 -0.74
CA ILE A 127 -18.49 -0.83 -1.40
C ILE A 127 -17.89 -1.97 -0.56
N ASN A 128 -17.66 -1.74 0.73
CA ASN A 128 -17.12 -2.74 1.64
C ASN A 128 -18.00 -3.99 1.70
N LYS A 129 -19.32 -3.81 1.85
CA LYS A 129 -20.25 -4.93 2.00
C LYS A 129 -20.45 -5.74 0.71
N TYR A 130 -20.54 -5.09 -0.45
CA TYR A 130 -21.02 -5.73 -1.67
C TYR A 130 -20.00 -5.85 -2.81
N HIS A 131 -18.88 -5.12 -2.76
CA HIS A 131 -17.98 -5.01 -3.90
C HIS A 131 -16.51 -5.25 -3.59
N LEU A 132 -16.03 -5.05 -2.37
CA LEU A 132 -14.60 -5.09 -2.07
C LEU A 132 -13.94 -6.42 -2.47
N VAL A 133 -14.53 -7.55 -2.04
CA VAL A 133 -14.06 -8.90 -2.40
C VAL A 133 -14.16 -9.17 -3.90
N ASP A 134 -15.22 -8.65 -4.54
CA ASP A 134 -15.46 -8.84 -5.97
C ASP A 134 -14.46 -8.02 -6.83
N ILE A 135 -14.06 -6.82 -6.35
CA ILE A 135 -13.01 -5.98 -6.93
C ILE A 135 -11.65 -6.67 -6.80
N GLN A 136 -11.32 -7.19 -5.61
CA GLN A 136 -10.07 -7.91 -5.40
C GLN A 136 -9.99 -9.15 -6.32
N THR A 137 -11.08 -9.92 -6.41
CA THR A 137 -11.17 -11.08 -7.31
C THR A 137 -10.99 -10.67 -8.78
N TYR A 138 -11.57 -9.55 -9.18
CA TYR A 138 -11.39 -8.99 -10.52
C TYR A 138 -9.93 -8.62 -10.80
N LEU A 139 -9.26 -7.90 -9.91
CA LEU A 139 -7.87 -7.48 -10.08
C LEU A 139 -6.89 -8.65 -10.05
N THR A 140 -7.14 -9.65 -9.21
CA THR A 140 -6.37 -10.90 -9.19
C THR A 140 -6.52 -11.66 -10.50
N GLY A 141 -7.74 -11.73 -11.03
CA GLY A 141 -8.00 -12.31 -12.35
C GLY A 141 -7.32 -11.53 -13.47
N LEU A 142 -7.42 -10.20 -13.46
CA LEU A 142 -6.78 -9.30 -14.43
C LEU A 142 -5.26 -9.46 -14.42
N SER A 143 -4.66 -9.59 -13.24
CA SER A 143 -3.22 -9.84 -13.06
C SER A 143 -2.75 -11.10 -13.78
N ASN A 144 -3.58 -12.14 -13.82
CA ASN A 144 -3.22 -13.46 -14.35
C ASN A 144 -3.57 -13.68 -15.82
N LEU A 145 -4.16 -12.70 -16.50
CA LEU A 145 -4.42 -12.80 -17.93
C LEU A 145 -3.11 -12.83 -18.72
N THR A 146 -3.04 -13.71 -19.72
CA THR A 146 -1.86 -13.85 -20.57
C THR A 146 -1.54 -12.54 -21.31
N LYS A 147 -0.29 -12.07 -21.23
CA LYS A 147 0.23 -10.98 -22.07
C LYS A 147 0.51 -11.58 -23.44
N GLU A 148 -0.29 -11.24 -24.45
CA GLU A 148 0.14 -11.45 -25.84
C GLU A 148 1.04 -10.28 -26.25
N GLU A 149 2.15 -10.58 -26.93
CA GLU A 149 2.98 -9.57 -27.58
C GLU A 149 2.13 -8.86 -28.65
N ASP A 150 2.30 -7.54 -28.76
CA ASP A 150 1.59 -6.63 -29.69
C ASP A 150 1.90 -6.89 -31.19
N ASN A 151 1.93 -8.16 -31.62
CA ASN A 151 2.13 -8.58 -33.01
C ASN A 151 0.82 -8.87 -33.75
N LEU A 152 -0.34 -8.58 -33.16
CA LEU A 152 -1.65 -8.69 -33.84
C LEU A 152 -2.11 -7.35 -34.41
N LEU A 153 -1.22 -6.67 -35.15
CA LEU A 153 -1.47 -5.38 -35.79
C LEU A 153 -2.29 -5.44 -37.10
N ALA A 154 -2.95 -6.55 -37.45
CA ALA A 154 -3.54 -6.65 -38.81
C ALA A 154 -4.93 -7.28 -38.98
N PHE A 155 -5.53 -7.95 -37.99
CA PHE A 155 -6.86 -8.57 -38.20
C PHE A 155 -7.77 -8.43 -36.99
N ARG A 156 -9.05 -8.13 -37.24
CA ARG A 156 -10.19 -8.07 -36.29
C ARG A 156 -10.50 -9.43 -35.61
N LEU A 157 -9.51 -10.26 -35.34
CA LEU A 157 -9.66 -11.52 -34.62
C LEU A 157 -9.52 -11.21 -33.12
N ARG A 158 -10.55 -11.56 -32.34
CA ARG A 158 -10.49 -11.48 -30.87
C ARG A 158 -9.26 -12.24 -30.38
N SER A 159 -8.37 -11.54 -29.67
CA SER A 159 -7.18 -12.13 -29.08
C SER A 159 -7.56 -13.22 -28.07
N LYS A 160 -6.64 -14.13 -27.74
CA LYS A 160 -6.89 -15.11 -26.66
C LYS A 160 -7.14 -14.38 -25.34
N SER A 161 -6.42 -13.27 -25.13
CA SER A 161 -6.60 -12.39 -23.99
C SER A 161 -8.00 -11.77 -23.91
N ASP A 162 -8.62 -11.39 -25.02
CA ASP A 162 -9.98 -10.84 -25.02
C ASP A 162 -11.00 -11.89 -24.58
N LYS A 163 -10.83 -13.13 -25.04
CA LYS A 163 -11.67 -14.25 -24.63
C LYS A 163 -11.48 -14.59 -23.15
N GLU A 164 -10.26 -14.52 -22.64
CA GLU A 164 -9.96 -14.72 -21.21
C GLU A 164 -10.54 -13.58 -20.36
N PHE A 165 -10.46 -12.33 -20.82
CA PHE A 165 -11.10 -11.19 -20.16
C PHE A 165 -12.62 -11.31 -20.14
N GLU A 166 -13.26 -11.66 -21.27
CA GLU A 166 -14.71 -11.93 -21.32
C GLU A 166 -15.12 -13.05 -20.35
N LYS A 167 -14.31 -14.10 -20.22
CA LYS A 167 -14.54 -15.17 -19.23
C LYS A 167 -14.41 -14.65 -17.80
N LEU A 168 -13.44 -13.79 -17.52
CA LEU A 168 -13.23 -13.20 -16.19
C LEU A 168 -14.41 -12.32 -15.77
N ILE A 169 -14.99 -11.54 -16.69
CA ILE A 169 -16.14 -10.67 -16.40
C ILE A 169 -17.50 -11.37 -16.63
N LYS A 170 -17.52 -12.63 -17.06
CA LYS A 170 -18.75 -13.40 -17.25
C LYS A 170 -19.54 -13.56 -15.93
N PRO A 171 -18.92 -13.84 -14.77
CA PRO A 171 -19.61 -13.83 -13.50
C PRO A 171 -20.16 -12.45 -13.19
N LYS A 172 -21.45 -12.44 -12.85
CA LYS A 172 -22.21 -11.22 -12.56
C LYS A 172 -21.53 -10.35 -11.49
N ARG A 173 -21.06 -10.96 -10.40
CA ARG A 173 -20.41 -10.24 -9.29
C ARG A 173 -19.12 -9.55 -9.72
N THR A 174 -18.22 -10.27 -10.40
CA THR A 174 -16.97 -9.73 -10.94
C THR A 174 -17.22 -8.59 -11.92
N LYS A 175 -18.26 -8.68 -12.77
CA LYS A 175 -18.66 -7.59 -13.67
C LYS A 175 -19.07 -6.32 -12.92
N PHE A 176 -19.81 -6.46 -11.82
CA PHE A 176 -20.15 -5.32 -10.95
C PHE A 176 -18.92 -4.75 -10.26
N GLY A 177 -18.05 -5.61 -9.72
CA GLY A 177 -16.77 -5.21 -9.12
C GLY A 177 -15.91 -4.41 -10.10
N ALA A 178 -15.71 -4.91 -11.32
CA ALA A 178 -14.96 -4.21 -12.38
C ALA A 178 -15.56 -2.82 -12.71
N MET A 179 -16.89 -2.71 -12.79
CA MET A 179 -17.55 -1.43 -13.04
C MET A 179 -17.36 -0.43 -11.89
N VAL A 180 -17.53 -0.87 -10.64
CA VAL A 180 -17.32 -0.02 -9.46
C VAL A 180 -15.86 0.41 -9.36
N TYR A 181 -14.92 -0.50 -9.61
CA TYR A 181 -13.49 -0.18 -9.66
C TYR A 181 -13.21 0.93 -10.69
N GLY A 182 -13.63 0.73 -11.95
CA GLY A 182 -13.33 1.67 -13.03
C GLY A 182 -14.04 3.04 -12.95
N HIS A 183 -15.24 3.11 -12.36
CA HIS A 183 -16.02 4.36 -12.33
C HIS A 183 -15.99 5.10 -10.99
N ILE A 184 -15.74 4.39 -9.89
CA ILE A 184 -15.83 4.94 -8.53
C ILE A 184 -14.47 4.88 -7.83
N ILE A 185 -13.84 3.70 -7.73
CA ILE A 185 -12.56 3.57 -7.00
C ILE A 185 -11.44 4.35 -7.70
N GLN A 186 -11.39 4.31 -9.03
CA GLN A 186 -10.43 5.08 -9.84
C GLN A 186 -10.79 6.57 -9.95
N ASN A 187 -11.94 7.01 -9.43
CA ASN A 187 -12.35 8.40 -9.55
C ASN A 187 -11.51 9.29 -8.62
N GLU A 188 -10.83 10.29 -9.19
CA GLU A 188 -9.95 11.19 -8.45
C GLU A 188 -10.62 11.89 -7.26
N ILE A 189 -11.88 12.33 -7.42
CA ILE A 189 -12.66 13.00 -6.37
C ILE A 189 -12.94 12.02 -5.23
N PHE A 190 -13.26 10.77 -5.57
CA PHE A 190 -13.46 9.71 -4.58
C PHE A 190 -12.17 9.46 -3.80
N VAL A 191 -11.03 9.28 -4.48
CA VAL A 191 -9.74 9.04 -3.82
C VAL A 191 -9.39 10.21 -2.88
N LYS A 192 -9.49 11.46 -3.35
CA LYS A 192 -9.21 12.67 -2.55
C LYS A 192 -10.07 12.79 -1.30
N THR A 193 -11.31 12.33 -1.36
CA THR A 193 -12.26 12.45 -0.24
C THR A 193 -12.16 11.27 0.74
N VAL A 194 -11.86 10.08 0.23
CA VAL A 194 -11.97 8.81 0.97
C VAL A 194 -10.63 8.31 1.50
N ALA A 195 -9.52 8.50 0.78
CA ALA A 195 -8.22 7.88 1.09
C ALA A 195 -7.74 8.19 2.52
N SER A 196 -7.89 9.44 2.99
CA SER A 196 -7.47 9.80 4.35
C SER A 196 -8.38 9.26 5.45
N LYS A 197 -9.66 8.97 5.17
CA LYS A 197 -10.63 8.48 6.17
C LYS A 197 -10.70 6.96 6.23
N TYR A 198 -10.60 6.32 5.08
CA TYR A 198 -10.71 4.87 4.92
C TYR A 198 -9.54 4.32 4.11
N PRO A 199 -8.29 4.46 4.59
CA PRO A 199 -7.11 4.02 3.84
C PRO A 199 -7.10 2.51 3.56
N VAL A 200 -7.59 1.72 4.52
CA VAL A 200 -7.68 0.25 4.43
C VAL A 200 -8.51 -0.21 3.22
N LEU A 201 -9.55 0.53 2.83
CA LEU A 201 -10.36 0.22 1.64
C LEU A 201 -9.49 0.08 0.39
N PHE A 202 -8.63 1.07 0.15
CA PHE A 202 -7.73 1.08 -1.01
C PHE A 202 -6.63 0.04 -0.87
N ALA A 203 -6.10 -0.14 0.33
CA ALA A 203 -5.10 -1.16 0.61
C ALA A 203 -5.61 -2.57 0.26
N THR A 204 -6.86 -2.91 0.62
CA THR A 204 -7.48 -4.19 0.25
C THR A 204 -7.67 -4.32 -1.27
N VAL A 205 -8.01 -3.22 -1.97
CA VAL A 205 -8.06 -3.21 -3.44
C VAL A 205 -6.68 -3.51 -4.03
N PHE A 206 -5.61 -2.89 -3.51
CA PHE A 206 -4.25 -3.08 -4.00
C PHE A 206 -3.69 -4.48 -3.72
N LYS A 207 -4.13 -5.16 -2.65
CA LYS A 207 -3.83 -6.59 -2.42
C LYS A 207 -4.27 -7.48 -3.61
N GLY A 208 -5.24 -7.05 -4.42
CA GLY A 208 -5.66 -7.74 -5.65
C GLY A 208 -4.73 -7.51 -6.86
N MET A 209 -3.80 -6.57 -6.80
CA MET A 209 -2.85 -6.28 -7.88
C MET A 209 -1.59 -7.14 -7.68
N ILE A 210 -1.56 -8.32 -8.30
CA ILE A 210 -0.47 -9.30 -8.11
C ILE A 210 0.62 -9.16 -9.18
N LYS A 211 0.23 -8.76 -10.40
CA LYS A 211 1.14 -8.61 -11.55
C LYS A 211 0.89 -7.30 -12.30
N ASP A 212 1.88 -6.91 -13.10
CA ASP A 212 1.96 -5.66 -13.86
C ASP A 212 0.67 -5.27 -14.60
N ARG A 213 -0.11 -6.23 -15.09
CA ARG A 213 -1.32 -5.96 -15.88
C ARG A 213 -2.44 -5.29 -15.08
N ALA A 214 -2.52 -5.57 -13.78
CA ALA A 214 -3.50 -4.94 -12.89
C ALA A 214 -2.96 -3.68 -12.20
N ALA A 215 -1.68 -3.35 -12.40
CA ALA A 215 -1.08 -2.15 -11.85
C ALA A 215 -1.82 -0.90 -12.36
N ASN A 216 -2.00 0.07 -11.47
CA ASN A 216 -2.65 1.33 -11.75
C ASN A 216 -1.85 2.46 -11.09
N PRO A 217 -0.82 2.98 -11.77
CA PRO A 217 0.09 3.95 -11.19
C PRO A 217 -0.63 5.23 -10.76
N ASP A 218 -1.58 5.73 -11.55
CA ASP A 218 -2.27 7.00 -11.26
C ASP A 218 -3.09 6.91 -9.96
N LEU A 219 -3.86 5.83 -9.79
CA LEU A 219 -4.65 5.58 -8.59
C LEU A 219 -3.76 5.41 -7.35
N VAL A 220 -2.74 4.56 -7.44
CA VAL A 220 -1.88 4.23 -6.30
C VAL A 220 -1.03 5.44 -5.91
N LYS A 221 -0.48 6.16 -6.88
CA LYS A 221 0.29 7.38 -6.66
C LYS A 221 -0.54 8.43 -5.92
N LEU A 222 -1.76 8.72 -6.41
CA LEU A 222 -2.66 9.69 -5.79
C LEU A 222 -3.04 9.27 -4.36
N TYR A 223 -3.34 7.99 -4.15
CA TYR A 223 -3.63 7.46 -2.81
C TYR A 223 -2.47 7.70 -1.84
N ILE A 224 -1.25 7.31 -2.23
CA ILE A 224 -0.05 7.46 -1.39
C ILE A 224 0.22 8.94 -1.10
N GLU A 225 0.10 9.80 -2.12
CA GLU A 225 0.27 11.25 -1.96
C GLU A 225 -0.68 11.80 -0.89
N ILE A 226 -1.97 11.44 -0.93
CA ILE A 226 -2.95 11.91 0.06
C ILE A 226 -2.61 11.43 1.47
N ILE A 227 -2.37 10.12 1.65
CA ILE A 227 -2.14 9.58 3.00
C ILE A 227 -0.80 10.05 3.59
N PHE A 228 0.21 10.28 2.74
CA PHE A 228 1.51 10.77 3.17
C PHE A 228 1.46 12.26 3.50
N GLU A 229 0.83 13.07 2.64
CA GLU A 229 0.66 14.50 2.89
C GLU A 229 -0.17 14.78 4.15
N SER A 230 -1.20 13.97 4.40
CA SER A 230 -2.03 14.07 5.60
C SER A 230 -1.38 13.46 6.85
N LYS A 231 -0.20 12.83 6.74
CA LYS A 231 0.45 12.05 7.82
C LYS A 231 -0.55 11.08 8.47
N ASN A 232 -1.20 10.28 7.63
CA ASN A 232 -2.31 9.43 8.05
C ASN A 232 -1.92 8.50 9.20
N GLN A 233 -2.71 8.52 10.28
CA GLN A 233 -2.40 7.77 11.50
C GLN A 233 -2.34 6.26 11.27
N SER A 234 -3.20 5.69 10.42
CA SER A 234 -3.18 4.25 10.12
C SER A 234 -1.89 3.82 9.44
N LEU A 235 -1.36 4.63 8.52
CA LEU A 235 -0.04 4.37 7.92
C LEU A 235 1.08 4.50 8.97
N VAL A 236 1.02 5.54 9.80
CA VAL A 236 2.03 5.78 10.86
C VAL A 236 2.05 4.64 11.88
N ASP A 237 0.89 4.13 12.26
CA ASP A 237 0.77 3.03 13.23
C ASP A 237 1.32 1.72 12.65
N GLU A 238 1.01 1.38 11.39
CA GLU A 238 1.61 0.23 10.71
C GLU A 238 3.14 0.36 10.62
N LEU A 239 3.66 1.55 10.32
CA LEU A 239 5.10 1.81 10.28
C LEU A 239 5.76 1.68 11.66
N LYS A 240 5.11 2.15 12.74
CA LYS A 240 5.58 1.97 14.12
C LYS A 240 5.68 0.50 14.49
N ILE A 241 4.62 -0.27 14.24
CA ILE A 241 4.56 -1.72 14.50
C ILE A 241 5.70 -2.45 13.77
N MET A 242 5.96 -2.04 12.52
CA MET A 242 7.06 -2.60 11.75
C MET A 242 8.41 -2.18 12.28
N ASN A 243 8.60 -0.91 12.67
CA ASN A 243 9.87 -0.34 13.11
C ASN A 243 10.57 -1.16 14.21
N ASP A 244 9.78 -1.84 15.06
CA ASP A 244 10.27 -2.69 16.14
C ASP A 244 10.61 -4.14 15.70
N SER A 245 10.65 -4.43 14.39
CA SER A 245 10.77 -5.80 13.85
C SER A 245 11.79 -5.94 12.70
N SER A 246 12.57 -7.03 12.75
CA SER A 246 13.46 -7.50 11.67
C SER A 246 12.77 -8.42 10.64
N SER A 247 11.51 -8.80 10.85
CA SER A 247 10.78 -9.70 9.95
C SER A 247 10.31 -9.04 8.65
N SER A 248 9.99 -9.86 7.64
CA SER A 248 9.31 -9.37 6.43
C SER A 248 7.88 -8.91 6.74
N ILE A 249 7.33 -8.02 5.91
CA ILE A 249 5.96 -7.48 6.11
C ILE A 249 4.93 -8.63 6.07
N LEU A 250 5.10 -9.57 5.14
CA LEU A 250 4.19 -10.71 4.98
C LEU A 250 4.22 -11.66 6.20
N GLU A 251 5.36 -11.81 6.86
CA GLU A 251 5.44 -12.62 8.08
C GLU A 251 4.81 -11.91 9.26
N ARG A 252 5.05 -10.59 9.38
CA ARG A 252 4.45 -9.78 10.44
C ARG A 252 2.93 -9.69 10.30
N ASP A 253 2.42 -9.60 9.07
CA ASP A 253 0.97 -9.57 8.72
C ASP A 253 0.20 -10.80 9.24
N LYS A 254 0.90 -11.93 9.48
CA LYS A 254 0.29 -13.13 10.09
C LYS A 254 -0.09 -12.94 11.56
N SER A 255 0.57 -12.01 12.24
CA SER A 255 0.42 -11.77 13.69
C SER A 255 -0.27 -10.45 14.01
N VAL A 256 -0.11 -9.44 13.15
CA VAL A 256 -0.65 -8.09 13.30
C VAL A 256 -1.19 -7.66 11.94
N ASP A 257 -2.39 -7.08 11.88
CA ASP A 257 -2.98 -6.64 10.62
C ASP A 257 -2.23 -5.42 10.07
N LEU A 258 -1.57 -5.58 8.92
CA LEU A 258 -0.78 -4.55 8.22
C LEU A 258 -1.34 -4.32 6.81
N PRO A 259 -2.60 -3.87 6.68
CA PRO A 259 -3.28 -3.84 5.41
C PRO A 259 -2.62 -2.89 4.41
N ILE A 260 -2.21 -1.69 4.83
CA ILE A 260 -1.64 -0.65 3.94
C ILE A 260 -0.27 -1.10 3.42
N LEU A 261 0.65 -1.46 4.31
CA LEU A 261 1.99 -1.91 3.92
C LEU A 261 1.94 -3.17 3.08
N THR A 262 1.09 -4.14 3.44
CA THR A 262 0.90 -5.37 2.65
C THR A 262 0.33 -5.07 1.26
N GLY A 263 -0.66 -4.19 1.17
CA GLY A 263 -1.27 -3.80 -0.10
C GLY A 263 -0.32 -3.04 -1.03
N LEU A 264 0.65 -2.31 -0.48
CA LEU A 264 1.58 -1.49 -1.24
C LEU A 264 2.91 -2.19 -1.59
N LEU A 265 3.49 -2.95 -0.67
CA LEU A 265 4.91 -3.33 -0.73
C LEU A 265 5.18 -4.82 -0.96
N VAL A 266 4.28 -5.72 -0.54
CA VAL A 266 4.53 -7.18 -0.61
C VAL A 266 4.68 -7.67 -2.05
N ASN A 267 3.86 -7.15 -2.98
CA ASN A 267 4.00 -7.44 -4.41
C ASN A 267 5.01 -6.49 -5.06
N THR A 268 6.31 -6.73 -4.83
CA THR A 268 7.41 -5.83 -5.22
C THR A 268 7.41 -5.43 -6.70
N LYS A 269 7.08 -6.35 -7.63
CA LYS A 269 6.98 -6.05 -9.08
C LYS A 269 5.85 -5.05 -9.39
N VAL A 270 4.71 -5.19 -8.73
CA VAL A 270 3.57 -4.28 -8.88
C VAL A 270 3.83 -2.95 -8.19
N ALA A 271 4.45 -2.98 -7.00
CA ALA A 271 4.91 -1.79 -6.30
C ALA A 271 5.81 -0.93 -7.21
N VAL A 272 6.68 -1.58 -7.98
CA VAL A 272 7.51 -0.94 -9.00
C VAL A 272 6.70 -0.30 -10.11
N LYS A 273 5.76 -1.03 -10.71
CA LYS A 273 4.90 -0.45 -11.76
C LYS A 273 4.08 0.73 -11.25
N ASN A 274 3.61 0.65 -10.01
CA ASN A 274 2.82 1.70 -9.37
C ASN A 274 3.66 2.88 -8.84
N SER A 275 5.00 2.82 -8.93
CA SER A 275 5.90 3.87 -8.45
C SER A 275 5.63 4.30 -6.99
N VAL A 276 5.41 3.32 -6.12
CA VAL A 276 4.96 3.55 -4.73
C VAL A 276 5.92 4.43 -3.91
N TRP A 277 7.20 4.49 -4.29
CA TRP A 277 8.21 5.36 -3.66
C TRP A 277 8.03 6.84 -3.98
N TYR A 278 7.51 7.15 -5.17
CA TYR A 278 7.65 8.49 -5.74
C TYR A 278 6.92 9.55 -4.92
N PRO A 279 5.64 9.38 -4.53
CA PRO A 279 4.96 10.37 -3.70
C PRO A 279 5.59 10.58 -2.33
N VAL A 280 6.09 9.50 -1.71
CA VAL A 280 6.73 9.56 -0.40
C VAL A 280 8.07 10.31 -0.49
N GLY A 281 8.89 9.93 -1.46
CA GLY A 281 10.21 10.53 -1.67
C GLY A 281 10.13 12.01 -2.05
N GLU A 282 9.30 12.37 -3.02
CA GLU A 282 9.08 13.77 -3.41
C GLU A 282 8.45 14.58 -2.27
N GLY A 283 7.48 14.00 -1.55
CA GLY A 283 6.86 14.65 -0.40
C GLY A 283 7.86 14.92 0.73
N ALA A 284 8.79 13.99 1.00
CA ALA A 284 9.86 14.17 1.99
C ALA A 284 10.90 15.21 1.56
N ILE A 285 11.32 15.21 0.29
CA ILE A 285 12.20 16.25 -0.25
C ILE A 285 11.52 17.63 -0.18
N LYS A 286 10.24 17.71 -0.53
CA LYS A 286 9.45 18.94 -0.45
C LYS A 286 9.33 19.42 0.99
N SER A 287 9.10 18.51 1.96
CA SER A 287 9.03 18.90 3.37
C SER A 287 10.39 19.42 3.88
N LEU A 288 11.49 18.75 3.54
CA LEU A 288 12.84 19.24 3.90
C LEU A 288 13.16 20.61 3.31
N LYS A 289 12.60 20.97 2.14
CA LYS A 289 12.84 22.27 1.50
C LYS A 289 11.93 23.38 2.01
N TYR A 290 10.66 23.09 2.27
CA TYR A 290 9.63 24.13 2.44
C TYR A 290 8.83 24.05 3.75
N ASP A 291 8.87 22.93 4.49
CA ASP A 291 8.14 22.79 5.76
C ASP A 291 8.94 23.41 6.91
N VAL A 292 8.51 24.58 7.37
CA VAL A 292 9.17 25.34 8.45
C VAL A 292 9.13 24.57 9.77
N THR A 293 7.98 23.98 10.13
CA THR A 293 7.83 23.22 11.38
C THR A 293 8.76 22.02 11.41
N GLN A 294 8.93 21.34 10.28
CA GLN A 294 9.90 20.24 10.20
C GLN A 294 11.35 20.74 10.33
N LYS A 295 11.72 21.85 9.67
CA LYS A 295 13.07 22.41 9.80
C LYS A 295 13.39 22.82 11.23
N GLU A 296 12.49 23.57 11.87
CA GLU A 296 12.64 23.99 13.26
C GLU A 296 12.82 22.78 14.19
N PHE A 297 12.07 21.69 13.97
CA PHE A 297 12.23 20.47 14.75
C PHE A 297 13.60 19.81 14.54
N LEU A 298 14.09 19.74 13.30
CA LEU A 298 15.38 19.13 12.96
C LEU A 298 16.59 19.88 13.54
N GLU A 299 16.43 21.18 13.79
CA GLU A 299 17.44 22.05 14.40
C GLU A 299 17.50 21.93 15.92
N LYS A 300 16.45 21.42 16.57
CA LYS A 300 16.45 21.23 18.02
C LYS A 300 17.55 20.28 18.46
N GLU A 301 18.11 20.57 19.63
CA GLU A 301 18.97 19.62 20.34
C GLU A 301 18.25 18.29 20.47
N TYR A 302 18.97 17.21 20.20
CA TYR A 302 18.41 15.88 20.28
C TYR A 302 18.02 15.55 21.73
N ASP A 303 16.78 15.09 21.89
CA ASP A 303 16.27 14.58 23.15
C ASP A 303 15.54 13.26 22.91
N PHE A 304 16.02 12.20 23.56
CA PHE A 304 15.42 10.87 23.50
C PHE A 304 13.93 10.89 23.85
N GLN A 305 13.49 11.78 24.75
CA GLN A 305 12.08 11.90 25.14
C GLN A 305 11.18 12.39 24.00
N LEU A 306 11.74 13.13 23.04
CA LEU A 306 11.00 13.70 21.91
C LEU A 306 11.08 12.81 20.64
N ILE A 307 11.69 11.62 20.70
CA ILE A 307 11.73 10.68 19.55
C ILE A 307 10.32 10.36 19.05
N THR A 308 9.33 10.27 19.93
CA THR A 308 7.95 9.99 19.53
C THR A 308 7.38 11.11 18.63
N GLU A 309 7.85 12.35 18.79
CA GLU A 309 7.44 13.48 17.96
C GLU A 309 7.95 13.39 16.52
N LEU A 310 9.00 12.59 16.24
CA LEU A 310 9.48 12.35 14.87
C LEU A 310 8.38 11.81 13.96
N TRP A 311 7.44 11.04 14.50
CA TRP A 311 6.29 10.52 13.74
C TRP A 311 5.33 11.61 13.25
N ASN A 312 5.46 12.85 13.73
CA ASN A 312 4.74 14.01 13.22
C ASN A 312 5.42 14.65 12.00
N HIS A 313 6.61 14.17 11.62
CA HIS A 313 7.44 14.73 10.56
C HIS A 313 7.59 13.76 9.39
N LYS A 314 7.36 14.26 8.17
CA LYS A 314 7.36 13.47 6.94
C LYS A 314 8.71 12.82 6.66
N ILE A 315 9.80 13.46 7.04
CA ILE A 315 11.15 12.91 6.87
C ILE A 315 11.33 11.58 7.61
N TRP A 316 10.84 11.48 8.85
CA TRP A 316 10.94 10.23 9.61
C TRP A 316 10.04 9.14 9.03
N ILE A 317 8.79 9.48 8.73
CA ILE A 317 7.83 8.57 8.08
C ILE A 317 8.43 8.01 6.78
N ALA A 318 9.07 8.86 5.96
CA ALA A 318 9.73 8.45 4.74
C ALA A 318 10.94 7.55 4.99
N THR A 319 11.81 7.89 5.96
CA THR A 319 12.97 7.06 6.34
C THR A 319 12.54 5.64 6.70
N VAL A 320 11.54 5.50 7.58
CA VAL A 320 11.03 4.18 7.99
C VAL A 320 10.31 3.47 6.84
N TYR A 321 9.50 4.18 6.05
CA TYR A 321 8.82 3.61 4.89
C TYR A 321 9.81 3.02 3.86
N PHE A 322 10.89 3.73 3.56
CA PHE A 322 11.94 3.26 2.67
C PHE A 322 12.73 2.07 3.24
N ASN A 323 12.96 2.03 4.55
CA ASN A 323 13.54 0.86 5.21
C ASN A 323 12.77 -0.43 4.86
N TYR A 324 11.46 -0.42 5.08
CA TYR A 324 10.63 -1.61 4.81
C TYR A 324 10.47 -1.91 3.32
N MET A 325 10.42 -0.88 2.47
CA MET A 325 10.41 -1.10 1.02
C MET A 325 11.68 -1.82 0.53
N VAL A 326 12.86 -1.41 1.00
CA VAL A 326 14.14 -2.03 0.62
C VAL A 326 14.23 -3.44 1.18
N ARG A 327 13.87 -3.65 2.45
CA ARG A 327 13.87 -4.99 3.06
C ARG A 327 12.97 -5.96 2.32
N GLU A 328 11.76 -5.56 1.93
CA GLU A 328 10.87 -6.41 1.13
C GLU A 328 11.47 -6.77 -0.24
N SER A 329 12.26 -5.86 -0.83
CA SER A 329 12.97 -6.11 -2.08
C SER A 329 14.14 -7.09 -1.95
N ILE A 330 14.78 -7.13 -0.77
CA ILE A 330 15.82 -8.11 -0.41
C ILE A 330 15.18 -9.49 -0.26
N PHE A 331 14.11 -9.60 0.55
CA PHE A 331 13.39 -10.85 0.77
C PHE A 331 12.78 -11.47 -0.50
N ARG A 332 12.35 -10.64 -1.48
CA ARG A 332 11.56 -11.12 -2.64
C ARG A 332 12.24 -10.92 -3.99
N ASN A 333 13.52 -10.58 -4.01
CA ASN A 333 14.33 -10.33 -5.21
C ASN A 333 13.61 -9.44 -6.24
N SER A 334 13.46 -8.16 -5.92
CA SER A 334 13.00 -7.17 -6.91
C SER A 334 14.18 -6.62 -7.70
N ASN A 335 14.03 -6.48 -9.02
CA ASN A 335 15.09 -5.97 -9.91
C ASN A 335 15.29 -4.44 -9.85
N TRP A 336 14.43 -3.71 -9.13
CA TRP A 336 14.44 -2.25 -9.09
C TRP A 336 15.04 -1.71 -7.80
N HIS A 337 15.69 -0.55 -7.88
CA HIS A 337 16.45 0.09 -6.78
C HIS A 337 16.25 1.61 -6.71
N MET A 338 15.36 2.19 -7.52
CA MET A 338 15.25 3.66 -7.67
C MET A 338 14.84 4.39 -6.39
N TRP A 339 14.31 3.70 -5.37
CA TRP A 339 13.98 4.32 -4.09
C TRP A 339 15.21 4.68 -3.24
N LEU A 340 16.37 4.05 -3.47
CA LEU A 340 17.61 4.36 -2.74
C LEU A 340 18.13 5.77 -3.06
N PHE A 341 17.78 6.33 -4.22
CA PHE A 341 18.14 7.71 -4.56
C PHE A 341 17.54 8.75 -3.61
N TYR A 342 16.44 8.43 -2.92
CA TYR A 342 15.86 9.37 -1.96
C TYR A 342 16.70 9.48 -0.69
N PHE A 343 17.34 8.41 -0.21
CA PHE A 343 18.25 8.50 0.94
C PHE A 343 19.39 9.46 0.63
N ARG A 344 20.02 9.33 -0.53
CA ARG A 344 21.04 10.26 -1.04
C ARG A 344 20.57 11.73 -1.01
N ASN A 345 19.39 12.01 -1.58
CA ASN A 345 18.85 13.37 -1.66
C ASN A 345 18.44 13.92 -0.28
N MET A 346 17.87 13.07 0.58
CA MET A 346 17.48 13.44 1.93
C MET A 346 18.70 13.74 2.79
N THR A 347 19.77 12.93 2.72
CA THR A 347 21.02 13.18 3.45
C THR A 347 21.65 14.52 3.06
N ASP A 348 21.77 14.82 1.76
CA ASP A 348 22.29 16.13 1.29
C ASP A 348 21.45 17.31 1.81
N LEU A 349 20.12 17.19 1.78
CA LEU A 349 19.22 18.23 2.28
C LEU A 349 19.26 18.36 3.81
N LEU A 350 19.39 17.26 4.55
CA LEU A 350 19.54 17.28 6.00
C LEU A 350 20.82 18.03 6.39
N ILE A 351 21.95 17.73 5.74
CA ILE A 351 23.23 18.44 5.95
C ILE A 351 23.08 19.93 5.63
N LYS A 352 22.40 20.28 4.53
CA LYS A 352 22.15 21.68 4.17
C LYS A 352 21.31 22.42 5.21
N ASN A 353 20.32 21.75 5.79
CA ASN A 353 19.43 22.31 6.81
C ASN A 353 20.09 22.43 8.19
N ILE A 354 21.21 21.76 8.47
CA ILE A 354 21.95 22.00 9.71
C ILE A 354 22.53 23.42 9.70
N PRO A 355 22.24 24.25 10.71
CA PRO A 355 22.73 25.63 10.79
C PRO A 355 24.22 25.65 11.13
N LEU A 356 24.93 26.65 10.62
CA LEU A 356 26.37 26.85 10.89
C LEU A 356 26.63 27.24 12.35
N GLU A 357 25.70 28.00 12.94
CA GLU A 357 25.73 28.42 14.32
C GLU A 357 24.62 27.68 15.07
N ASN A 358 25.00 26.98 16.13
CA ASN A 358 24.10 26.20 16.96
C ASN A 358 24.53 26.30 18.42
N ASN A 359 23.57 26.05 19.33
CA ASN A 359 23.74 26.10 20.78
C ASN A 359 23.82 24.72 21.43
N TYR A 360 23.64 23.63 20.66
CA TYR A 360 23.73 22.26 21.15
C TYR A 360 25.18 21.75 21.22
N LYS A 361 25.42 20.75 22.08
CA LYS A 361 26.75 20.18 22.28
C LYS A 361 27.20 19.40 21.03
N ARG A 362 28.22 19.92 20.33
CA ARG A 362 28.73 19.34 19.07
C ARG A 362 29.34 17.95 19.20
N ASP A 363 29.90 17.63 20.37
CA ASP A 363 30.56 16.35 20.64
C ASP A 363 29.61 15.28 21.19
N SER A 364 28.29 15.53 21.22
CA SER A 364 27.33 14.47 21.55
C SER A 364 27.18 13.49 20.38
N GLU A 365 26.76 12.26 20.68
CA GLU A 365 26.51 11.23 19.65
C GLU A 365 25.49 11.70 18.60
N HIS A 366 24.48 12.43 19.06
CA HIS A 366 23.46 13.06 18.24
C HIS A 366 23.30 14.53 18.68
N PRO A 367 23.94 15.50 18.01
CA PRO A 367 23.81 16.91 18.39
C PRO A 367 22.42 17.49 18.18
N SER A 368 21.73 17.08 17.11
CA SER A 368 20.36 17.50 16.79
C SER A 368 19.54 16.38 16.18
N PHE A 369 18.23 16.57 16.02
CA PHE A 369 17.38 15.60 15.32
C PHE A 369 17.81 15.38 13.86
N ALA A 370 18.36 16.40 13.18
CA ALA A 370 18.95 16.20 11.85
C ALA A 370 20.10 15.18 11.87
N HIS A 371 20.99 15.28 12.87
CA HIS A 371 22.11 14.35 13.04
C HIS A 371 21.61 12.94 13.35
N TYR A 372 20.60 12.83 14.20
CA TYR A 372 19.96 11.55 14.53
C TYR A 372 19.37 10.89 13.27
N ILE A 373 18.61 11.61 12.45
CA ILE A 373 18.04 11.03 11.22
C ILE A 373 19.14 10.61 10.23
N ILE A 374 20.21 11.39 10.10
CA ILE A 374 21.38 10.99 9.29
C ILE A 374 21.95 9.69 9.85
N TYR A 375 22.19 9.60 11.16
CA TYR A 375 22.68 8.39 11.80
C TYR A 375 21.79 7.18 11.51
N GLU A 376 20.48 7.33 11.66
CA GLU A 376 19.49 6.27 11.41
C GLU A 376 19.47 5.84 9.93
N GLN A 377 19.60 6.77 8.98
CA GLN A 377 19.71 6.41 7.56
C GLN A 377 20.93 5.52 7.29
N PHE A 378 22.05 5.79 7.96
CA PHE A 378 23.25 4.96 7.87
C PHE A 378 23.05 3.61 8.54
N ASP A 379 22.48 3.58 9.74
CA ASP A 379 22.21 2.34 10.46
C ASP A 379 21.28 1.42 9.65
N ILE A 380 20.22 1.98 9.07
CA ILE A 380 19.29 1.29 8.17
C ILE A 380 20.03 0.71 6.96
N MET A 381 20.90 1.48 6.29
CA MET A 381 21.66 0.98 5.13
C MET A 381 22.60 -0.16 5.50
N LEU A 382 23.27 -0.09 6.66
CA LEU A 382 24.12 -1.18 7.15
C LEU A 382 23.27 -2.40 7.55
N GLY A 383 22.09 -2.18 8.14
CA GLY A 383 21.13 -3.23 8.46
C GLY A 383 20.60 -3.95 7.22
N TRP A 384 20.49 -3.28 6.07
CA TRP A 384 20.16 -3.95 4.80
C TRP A 384 21.28 -4.90 4.33
N LEU A 385 22.55 -4.53 4.54
CA LEU A 385 23.69 -5.40 4.23
C LEU A 385 23.73 -6.63 5.15
N GLU A 386 23.44 -6.42 6.44
CA GLU A 386 23.32 -7.51 7.40
C GLU A 386 22.15 -8.44 7.06
N LEU A 387 21.00 -7.89 6.67
CA LEU A 387 19.87 -8.70 6.21
C LEU A 387 20.22 -9.52 4.96
N ALA A 388 20.95 -8.94 4.02
CA ALA A 388 21.44 -9.65 2.83
C ALA A 388 22.37 -10.82 3.21
N LYS A 389 23.22 -10.64 4.22
CA LYS A 389 24.04 -11.72 4.81
C LYS A 389 23.18 -12.82 5.42
N GLU A 390 22.22 -12.47 6.27
CA GLU A 390 21.32 -13.41 6.96
C GLU A 390 20.52 -14.27 5.96
N GLU A 391 19.99 -13.61 4.92
CA GLU A 391 19.23 -14.26 3.84
C GLU A 391 20.14 -14.92 2.77
N GLN A 392 21.45 -14.83 2.92
CA GLN A 392 22.47 -15.32 1.97
C GLN A 392 22.18 -14.90 0.52
N THR A 393 21.81 -13.64 0.33
CA THR A 393 21.39 -13.10 -0.96
C THR A 393 22.20 -11.89 -1.37
N GLU A 394 22.48 -11.77 -2.66
CA GLU A 394 23.14 -10.61 -3.25
C GLU A 394 22.16 -9.46 -3.56
N ASN A 395 20.88 -9.67 -3.26
CA ASN A 395 19.82 -8.71 -3.58
C ASN A 395 20.09 -7.35 -2.94
N ARG A 396 20.12 -6.30 -3.77
CA ARG A 396 20.32 -4.89 -3.37
C ARG A 396 21.63 -4.57 -2.66
N VAL A 397 22.58 -5.50 -2.54
CA VAL A 397 23.91 -5.25 -1.96
C VAL A 397 24.59 -4.08 -2.68
N ILE A 398 24.73 -4.19 -4.00
CA ILE A 398 25.43 -3.21 -4.83
C ILE A 398 24.77 -1.84 -4.75
N ASP A 399 23.44 -1.79 -4.84
CA ASP A 399 22.70 -0.52 -4.84
C ASP A 399 22.76 0.16 -3.47
N THR A 400 22.71 -0.63 -2.39
CA THR A 400 22.86 -0.14 -1.01
C THR A 400 24.23 0.48 -0.83
N ILE A 401 25.30 -0.19 -1.29
CA ILE A 401 26.66 0.31 -1.20
C ILE A 401 26.85 1.59 -2.04
N ARG A 402 26.31 1.65 -3.26
CA ARG A 402 26.31 2.89 -4.06
C ARG A 402 25.64 4.06 -3.35
N CYS A 403 24.50 3.82 -2.71
CA CYS A 403 23.79 4.82 -1.92
C CYS A 403 24.62 5.26 -0.71
N LEU A 404 25.13 4.29 0.06
CA LEU A 404 25.98 4.52 1.23
C LEU A 404 27.22 5.34 0.86
N GLY A 405 27.89 5.01 -0.24
CA GLY A 405 29.05 5.76 -0.74
C GLY A 405 28.71 7.22 -1.06
N SER A 406 27.60 7.45 -1.75
CA SER A 406 27.12 8.82 -2.03
C SER A 406 26.84 9.60 -0.74
N CYS A 407 26.21 8.97 0.25
CA CYS A 407 25.94 9.59 1.54
C CYS A 407 27.23 9.87 2.32
N ILE A 408 28.19 8.93 2.35
CA ILE A 408 29.52 9.13 2.96
C ILE A 408 30.24 10.30 2.31
N HIS A 409 30.23 10.37 0.98
CA HIS A 409 30.83 11.49 0.26
C HIS A 409 30.26 12.82 0.75
N TYR A 410 28.93 12.96 0.84
CA TYR A 410 28.30 14.18 1.34
C TYR A 410 28.65 14.49 2.80
N LEU A 411 28.72 13.47 3.68
CA LEU A 411 29.15 13.68 5.06
C LEU A 411 30.59 14.21 5.13
N CYS A 412 31.50 13.61 4.36
CA CYS A 412 32.90 14.00 4.38
C CYS A 412 33.10 15.45 3.89
N GLN A 413 32.38 15.86 2.83
CA GLN A 413 32.42 17.23 2.29
C GLN A 413 31.71 18.28 3.16
N ALA A 414 30.92 17.87 4.15
CA ALA A 414 30.19 18.82 4.98
C ALA A 414 31.16 19.65 5.83
N GLU A 415 30.86 20.93 6.06
CA GLU A 415 31.66 21.76 6.94
C GLU A 415 31.73 21.18 8.36
N GLU A 416 32.88 21.26 9.01
CA GLU A 416 33.10 20.74 10.37
C GLU A 416 32.16 21.40 11.41
N ARG A 417 31.73 22.64 11.13
CA ARG A 417 30.74 23.36 11.95
C ARG A 417 29.35 22.71 11.92
N LYS A 418 29.02 22.02 10.83
CA LYS A 418 27.76 21.29 10.67
C LYS A 418 27.88 19.86 11.15
N LEU A 419 28.96 19.17 10.78
CA LEU A 419 29.20 17.79 11.14
C LEU A 419 30.61 17.65 11.72
N ALA A 420 30.70 17.30 13.00
CA ALA A 420 31.97 17.10 13.67
C ALA A 420 32.78 15.96 13.02
N ALA A 421 34.10 16.08 13.00
CA ALA A 421 35.00 15.05 12.47
C ALA A 421 34.75 13.68 13.12
N GLY A 422 34.53 13.65 14.44
CA GLY A 422 34.20 12.42 15.16
C GLY A 422 32.94 11.72 14.65
N PHE A 423 31.88 12.48 14.33
CA PHE A 423 30.65 11.91 13.76
C PHE A 423 30.93 11.26 12.39
N LYS A 424 31.62 11.97 11.50
CA LYS A 424 32.00 11.47 10.16
C LYS A 424 32.87 10.22 10.26
N LYS A 425 33.88 10.27 11.13
CA LYS A 425 34.82 9.18 11.40
C LYS A 425 34.10 7.92 11.88
N SER A 426 33.19 8.06 12.84
CA SER A 426 32.42 6.91 13.36
C SER A 426 31.62 6.18 12.27
N ARG A 427 31.15 6.89 11.23
CA ARG A 427 30.44 6.25 10.10
C ARG A 427 31.41 5.47 9.22
N LEU A 428 32.61 5.99 8.98
CA LEU A 428 33.67 5.28 8.25
C LEU A 428 34.16 4.06 9.02
N GLU A 429 34.39 4.18 10.33
CA GLU A 429 34.79 3.06 11.19
C GLU A 429 33.80 1.90 11.14
N ARG A 430 32.49 2.18 11.15
CA ARG A 430 31.47 1.12 10.97
C ARG A 430 31.56 0.42 9.61
N ILE A 431 31.90 1.15 8.54
CA ILE A 431 32.08 0.57 7.21
C ILE A 431 33.34 -0.28 7.16
N ILE A 432 34.44 0.18 7.78
CA ILE A 432 35.69 -0.58 7.90
C ILE A 432 35.45 -1.87 8.69
N SER A 433 34.78 -1.78 9.85
CA SER A 433 34.39 -2.95 10.65
C SER A 433 33.64 -3.95 9.80
N LEU A 434 32.58 -3.51 9.12
CA LEU A 434 31.76 -4.39 8.30
C LEU A 434 32.56 -5.09 7.20
N HIS A 435 33.45 -4.35 6.52
CA HIS A 435 34.33 -4.91 5.49
C HIS A 435 35.27 -6.00 6.06
N CYS A 436 35.88 -5.73 7.21
CA CYS A 436 36.79 -6.68 7.87
C CYS A 436 36.05 -7.89 8.46
N ASP A 437 34.90 -7.68 9.10
CA ASP A 437 34.08 -8.73 9.70
C ASP A 437 33.59 -9.72 8.64
N TYR A 438 33.19 -9.22 7.47
CA TYR A 438 32.66 -10.06 6.39
C TYR A 438 33.73 -10.89 5.69
N ALA A 439 35.01 -10.55 5.83
CA ALA A 439 36.12 -11.40 5.37
C ALA A 439 36.19 -12.73 6.13
N SER A 440 35.59 -12.82 7.33
CA SER A 440 35.49 -14.08 8.08
C SER A 440 34.42 -15.04 7.55
N TYR A 441 33.64 -14.64 6.54
CA TYR A 441 32.54 -15.43 5.97
C TYR A 441 32.72 -15.66 4.45
N PRO A 442 33.80 -16.35 4.03
CA PRO A 442 34.12 -16.51 2.60
C PRO A 442 33.09 -17.35 1.82
N ASP A 443 32.32 -18.20 2.51
CA ASP A 443 31.31 -19.05 1.88
C ASP A 443 29.95 -18.36 1.73
N ASN A 444 29.75 -17.18 2.31
CA ASN A 444 28.50 -16.44 2.18
C ASN A 444 28.58 -15.51 0.94
N PRO A 445 27.78 -15.74 -0.11
CA PRO A 445 27.86 -14.97 -1.35
C PRO A 445 27.59 -13.47 -1.12
N ALA A 446 26.70 -13.14 -0.20
CA ALA A 446 26.44 -11.75 0.17
C ALA A 446 27.66 -11.11 0.82
N CYS A 447 28.33 -11.78 1.76
CA CYS A 447 29.55 -11.26 2.40
C CYS A 447 30.67 -11.00 1.40
N VAL A 448 30.90 -11.93 0.46
CA VAL A 448 31.92 -11.79 -0.59
C VAL A 448 31.63 -10.55 -1.44
N LEU A 449 30.39 -10.41 -1.93
CA LEU A 449 29.99 -9.28 -2.75
C LEU A 449 30.03 -7.96 -1.97
N ILE A 450 29.55 -7.95 -0.72
CA ILE A 450 29.57 -6.77 0.14
C ILE A 450 31.00 -6.30 0.37
N ARG A 451 31.91 -7.21 0.70
CA ARG A 451 33.32 -6.89 0.89
C ARG A 451 33.96 -6.29 -0.36
N GLU A 452 33.76 -6.92 -1.51
CA GLU A 452 34.27 -6.41 -2.79
C GLU A 452 33.80 -4.97 -3.05
N TRP A 453 32.50 -4.72 -2.91
CA TRP A 453 31.90 -3.43 -3.20
C TRP A 453 32.16 -2.38 -2.12
N LEU A 454 32.31 -2.77 -0.85
CA LEU A 454 32.77 -1.87 0.20
C LEU A 454 34.23 -1.45 -0.05
N GLY A 455 35.08 -2.34 -0.55
CA GLY A 455 36.43 -1.97 -0.99
C GLY A 455 36.42 -0.95 -2.13
N GLN A 456 35.48 -1.09 -3.08
CA GLN A 456 35.26 -0.08 -4.13
C GLN A 456 34.77 1.25 -3.54
N LEU A 457 33.80 1.23 -2.62
CA LEU A 457 33.30 2.42 -1.92
C LEU A 457 34.41 3.13 -1.16
N LEU A 458 35.23 2.38 -0.42
CA LEU A 458 36.30 2.96 0.38
C LEU A 458 37.38 3.61 -0.47
N ARG A 459 37.60 3.13 -1.70
CA ARG A 459 38.49 3.77 -2.68
C ARG A 459 37.85 4.96 -3.37
N ASN A 460 36.55 4.91 -3.68
CA ASN A 460 35.84 6.01 -4.32
C ASN A 460 34.37 6.08 -3.84
N PRO A 461 34.07 6.84 -2.79
CA PRO A 461 32.72 6.85 -2.23
C PRO A 461 31.69 7.48 -3.18
N LYS A 462 32.08 8.49 -3.98
CA LYS A 462 31.16 9.20 -4.88
C LYS A 462 30.87 8.41 -6.17
N GLY A 463 31.87 7.68 -6.67
CA GLY A 463 31.80 6.89 -7.90
C GLY A 463 32.21 5.45 -7.64
N VAL A 464 31.48 4.75 -6.76
CA VAL A 464 31.78 3.34 -6.37
C VAL A 464 32.07 2.47 -7.60
N ASP A 465 31.33 2.68 -8.69
CA ASP A 465 31.42 1.97 -9.97
C ASP A 465 32.02 2.80 -11.13
N ALA A 466 32.42 4.05 -10.89
CA ALA A 466 32.91 4.97 -11.91
C ALA A 466 34.24 5.63 -11.48
N PRO A 467 35.36 5.36 -12.17
CA PRO A 467 36.69 5.86 -11.80
C PRO A 467 36.90 7.36 -12.10
N THR A 468 35.86 8.09 -12.48
CA THR A 468 35.98 9.44 -13.07
C THR A 468 36.01 10.57 -12.05
N ASP A 469 35.58 10.33 -10.81
CA ASP A 469 35.50 11.37 -9.80
C ASP A 469 36.71 11.30 -8.85
N PRO A 470 37.53 12.37 -8.75
CA PRO A 470 38.68 12.36 -7.86
C PRO A 470 38.25 12.32 -6.39
N VAL A 471 38.92 11.46 -5.62
CA VAL A 471 38.75 11.38 -4.17
C VAL A 471 39.27 12.67 -3.55
N THR A 472 38.48 13.25 -2.66
CA THR A 472 38.85 14.52 -1.99
C THR A 472 39.87 14.28 -0.89
N GLY A 473 40.83 15.19 -0.71
CA GLY A 473 41.82 15.11 0.37
C GLY A 473 41.21 15.02 1.77
N GLU A 474 40.05 15.67 1.99
CA GLU A 474 39.30 15.60 3.26
C GLU A 474 38.85 14.17 3.58
N TYR A 475 38.33 13.46 2.58
CA TYR A 475 37.94 12.05 2.74
C TYR A 475 39.15 11.16 3.04
N VAL A 476 40.25 11.32 2.30
CA VAL A 476 41.47 10.53 2.50
C VAL A 476 42.03 10.73 3.91
N ALA A 477 42.06 11.97 4.39
CA ALA A 477 42.48 12.29 5.75
C ALA A 477 41.59 11.66 6.82
N LEU A 478 40.26 11.74 6.65
CA LEU A 478 39.30 11.13 7.57
C LEU A 478 39.38 9.60 7.55
N LEU A 479 39.59 8.98 6.38
CA LEU A 479 39.76 7.54 6.26
C LEU A 479 41.05 7.06 6.96
N ALA A 480 42.15 7.81 6.80
CA ALA A 480 43.41 7.53 7.49
C ALA A 480 43.26 7.62 9.01
N GLU A 481 42.53 8.63 9.51
CA GLU A 481 42.22 8.76 10.94
C GLU A 481 41.32 7.62 11.45
N ALA A 482 40.25 7.31 10.71
CA ALA A 482 39.37 6.18 11.03
C ALA A 482 40.15 4.87 11.11
N TRP A 483 41.05 4.61 10.14
CA TRP A 483 41.89 3.40 10.16
C TRP A 483 42.86 3.38 11.34
N ARG A 484 43.49 4.51 11.68
CA ARG A 484 44.43 4.60 12.80
C ARG A 484 43.76 4.24 14.13
N GLU A 485 42.55 4.74 14.36
CA GLU A 485 41.78 4.49 15.60
C GLU A 485 40.95 3.21 15.57
N PHE A 486 40.73 2.61 14.40
CA PHE A 486 40.04 1.33 14.26
C PHE A 486 40.63 0.25 15.15
N ASP A 487 39.78 -0.45 15.90
CA ASP A 487 40.17 -1.52 16.81
C ASP A 487 40.64 -2.77 16.04
N LYS A 488 41.96 -3.02 16.09
CA LYS A 488 42.61 -4.15 15.43
C LYS A 488 42.74 -5.37 16.33
N VAL A 489 42.41 -5.25 17.63
CA VAL A 489 42.58 -6.32 18.62
C VAL A 489 41.80 -7.58 18.25
N PRO A 490 40.54 -7.53 17.78
CA PRO A 490 39.80 -8.74 17.42
C PRO A 490 40.50 -9.58 16.36
N TYR A 491 41.05 -8.95 15.32
CA TYR A 491 41.65 -9.66 14.19
C TYR A 491 43.04 -10.22 14.53
N THR A 492 43.84 -9.47 15.29
CA THR A 492 45.16 -9.94 15.77
C THR A 492 45.01 -11.12 16.73
N TYR A 493 44.10 -11.02 17.70
CA TYR A 493 43.87 -12.07 18.70
C TYR A 493 43.34 -13.37 18.09
N HIS A 494 42.52 -13.29 17.04
CA HIS A 494 41.99 -14.46 16.33
C HIS A 494 42.91 -15.00 15.21
N GLY A 495 44.14 -14.48 15.07
CA GLY A 495 45.09 -14.91 14.04
C GLY A 495 44.64 -14.57 12.62
N GLN A 496 43.80 -13.55 12.48
CA GLN A 496 43.23 -13.07 11.22
C GLN A 496 43.95 -11.79 10.72
N GLU A 497 45.24 -11.64 11.05
CA GLU A 497 46.05 -10.47 10.67
C GLU A 497 46.07 -10.24 9.15
N PHE A 498 45.97 -11.31 8.36
CA PHE A 498 45.88 -11.24 6.89
C PHE A 498 44.71 -10.37 6.40
N ILE A 499 43.60 -10.26 7.16
CA ILE A 499 42.46 -9.40 6.80
C ILE A 499 42.88 -7.93 6.88
N LEU A 500 43.66 -7.57 7.90
CA LEU A 500 44.18 -6.21 8.08
C LEU A 500 45.21 -5.89 6.99
N GLU A 501 46.14 -6.81 6.71
CA GLU A 501 47.12 -6.65 5.64
C GLU A 501 46.47 -6.48 4.27
N GLU A 502 45.43 -7.26 3.97
CA GLU A 502 44.66 -7.14 2.74
C GLU A 502 43.93 -5.80 2.67
N PHE A 503 43.37 -5.31 3.77
CA PHE A 503 42.74 -3.99 3.82
C PHE A 503 43.74 -2.88 3.47
N VAL A 504 44.92 -2.90 4.09
CA VAL A 504 46.00 -1.94 3.79
C VAL A 504 46.37 -1.98 2.32
N THR A 505 46.70 -3.18 1.82
CA THR A 505 47.22 -3.36 0.45
C THR A 505 46.17 -3.02 -0.62
N SER A 506 44.91 -3.35 -0.39
CA SER A 506 43.85 -3.24 -1.40
C SER A 506 43.10 -1.91 -1.39
N ILE A 507 43.12 -1.18 -0.26
CA ILE A 507 42.33 0.05 -0.07
C ILE A 507 43.22 1.24 0.28
N LEU A 508 44.12 1.12 1.27
CA LEU A 508 44.89 2.28 1.76
C LEU A 508 46.09 2.62 0.87
N ASP A 509 46.86 1.63 0.45
CA ASP A 509 48.02 1.83 -0.43
C ASP A 509 47.65 2.51 -1.76
N PRO A 510 46.57 2.10 -2.47
CA PRO A 510 46.12 2.79 -3.68
C PRO A 510 45.71 4.26 -3.47
N LEU A 511 45.36 4.63 -2.24
CA LEU A 511 45.01 6.00 -1.87
C LEU A 511 46.21 6.81 -1.35
N GLY A 512 47.39 6.20 -1.23
CA GLY A 512 48.60 6.83 -0.70
C GLY A 512 48.52 7.13 0.80
N ILE A 513 47.69 6.39 1.54
CA ILE A 513 47.58 6.52 3.00
C ILE A 513 48.69 5.68 3.64
N ALA A 514 49.65 6.33 4.30
CA ALA A 514 50.67 5.64 5.08
C ALA A 514 50.03 5.09 6.39
N VAL A 515 50.27 3.81 6.67
CA VAL A 515 49.74 3.07 7.83
C VAL A 515 50.69 3.07 9.00
#